data_AF-A0A2D0NE25-F1
#
_entry.id   AF-A0A2D0NE25-F1
#
_cell.length_a   1.000
_cell.length_b   1.000
_cell.length_c   1.000
_cell.angle_alpha   90.00
_cell.angle_beta   90.00
_cell.angle_gamma   90.00
#
_symmetry.space_group_name_H-M   'P 1'
#
loop_
_entity.id
_entity.type
_entity.pdbx_description
1 polymer ?
#
loop_
_entity_poly.entity_id
_entity_poly.type
_entity_poly.pdbx_seq_one_letter_code
_entity_poly.pdbx_strand_id
1 'polypeptide(L)'
;MERAEKIPIPYNLLLLLSASVLIFAYIRWEDVVIQNPDGSYSIDDATSDKIADRVDRIEHKTVFYQLVAASNGYFICPLCPPEASSNNQYFLNYKEVYKYGITMAENHRYSQAELARWNLRYEQIAIGNYTEMLILETTFMAEYPLYPDNLRRPIKRRLITPPGSGTRLR
;
A
#
# COMPACT_ATOMS: atom_id res chain seq x y z
N MET A 1 -22.58 -27.03 -23.10
CA MET A 1 -21.99 -25.73 -22.69
C MET A 1 -22.26 -24.74 -23.80
N GLU A 2 -23.38 -24.02 -23.74
CA GLU A 2 -23.65 -22.91 -24.67
C GLU A 2 -22.73 -21.74 -24.33
N ARG A 3 -21.98 -21.25 -25.32
CA ARG A 3 -21.19 -20.02 -25.19
C ARG A 3 -22.16 -18.85 -25.33
N ALA A 4 -22.22 -18.01 -24.29
CA ALA A 4 -22.90 -16.73 -24.35
C ALA A 4 -22.38 -15.88 -25.52
N GLU A 5 -23.28 -15.49 -26.40
CA GLU A 5 -23.01 -14.66 -27.56
C GLU A 5 -22.72 -13.22 -27.10
N LYS A 6 -21.53 -12.69 -27.45
CA LYS A 6 -21.12 -11.35 -27.05
C LYS A 6 -21.84 -10.33 -27.92
N ILE A 7 -22.92 -9.75 -27.42
CA ILE A 7 -23.62 -8.65 -28.09
C ILE A 7 -22.68 -7.43 -28.13
N PRO A 8 -22.33 -6.89 -29.31
CA PRO A 8 -21.45 -5.73 -29.42
C PRO A 8 -22.17 -4.50 -28.86
N ILE A 9 -21.55 -3.84 -27.88
CA ILE A 9 -22.06 -2.61 -27.30
C ILE A 9 -21.94 -1.51 -28.37
N PRO A 10 -23.04 -0.85 -28.77
CA PRO A 10 -22.99 0.18 -29.78
C PRO A 10 -22.20 1.40 -29.29
N TYR A 11 -21.35 1.96 -30.16
CA TYR A 11 -20.48 3.11 -29.85
C TYR A 11 -21.23 4.30 -29.24
N ASN A 12 -22.49 4.53 -29.65
CA ASN A 12 -23.33 5.60 -29.10
C ASN A 12 -23.66 5.39 -27.62
N LEU A 13 -23.86 4.14 -27.20
CA LEU A 13 -24.09 3.81 -25.79
C LEU A 13 -22.82 4.00 -24.96
N LEU A 14 -21.65 3.67 -25.55
CA LEU A 14 -20.35 3.88 -24.92
C LEU A 14 -20.04 5.39 -24.74
N LEU A 15 -20.38 6.21 -25.74
CA LEU A 15 -20.26 7.66 -25.68
C LEU A 15 -21.19 8.27 -24.61
N LEU A 16 -22.45 7.84 -24.54
CA LEU A 16 -23.41 8.32 -23.53
C LEU A 16 -22.97 7.93 -22.10
N LEU A 17 -22.43 6.73 -21.92
CA LEU A 17 -21.87 6.29 -20.64
C LEU A 17 -20.62 7.10 -20.26
N SER A 18 -19.74 7.40 -21.22
CA SER A 18 -18.56 8.23 -20.94
C SER A 18 -18.93 9.68 -20.59
N ALA A 19 -19.92 10.26 -21.29
CA ALA A 19 -20.40 11.61 -21.03
C ALA A 19 -21.08 11.73 -19.66
N SER A 20 -21.90 10.74 -19.28
CA SER A 20 -22.53 10.73 -17.96
C SER A 20 -21.51 10.60 -16.83
N VAL A 21 -20.50 9.75 -16.97
CA VAL A 21 -19.39 9.65 -15.98
C VAL A 21 -18.64 10.97 -15.87
N LEU A 22 -18.36 11.67 -16.98
CA LEU A 22 -17.70 12.98 -16.96
C LEU A 22 -18.54 14.06 -16.29
N ILE A 23 -19.88 14.03 -16.44
CA ILE A 23 -20.80 14.95 -15.79
C ILE A 23 -20.84 14.71 -14.28
N PHE A 24 -20.92 13.44 -13.84
CA PHE A 24 -20.94 13.10 -12.41
C PHE A 24 -19.56 13.23 -11.73
N ALA A 25 -18.47 13.22 -12.49
CA ALA A 25 -17.12 13.42 -11.98
C ALA A 25 -16.72 14.90 -11.82
N TYR A 26 -17.56 15.84 -12.27
CA TYR A 26 -17.25 17.26 -12.20
C TYR A 26 -17.63 17.84 -10.83
N ILE A 27 -16.70 17.76 -9.88
CA ILE A 27 -16.81 18.50 -8.61
C ILE A 27 -16.70 20.00 -8.95
N ARG A 28 -17.76 20.76 -8.70
CA ARG A 28 -17.74 22.21 -8.90
C ARG A 28 -17.21 22.88 -7.65
N TRP A 29 -16.61 24.04 -7.84
CA TRP A 29 -16.13 24.88 -6.74
C TRP A 29 -17.25 25.21 -5.73
N GLU A 30 -18.47 25.45 -6.23
CA GLU A 30 -19.68 25.70 -5.42
C GLU A 30 -20.12 24.50 -4.57
N ASP A 31 -19.69 23.29 -4.92
CA ASP A 31 -20.03 22.08 -4.16
C ASP A 31 -19.13 21.91 -2.92
N VAL A 32 -18.07 22.74 -2.77
CA VAL A 32 -17.06 22.66 -1.69
C VAL A 32 -16.91 23.98 -0.93
N VAL A 33 -17.28 25.11 -1.55
CA VAL A 33 -17.06 26.45 -1.00
C VAL A 33 -18.39 27.13 -0.70
N ILE A 34 -18.54 27.55 0.54
CA ILE A 34 -19.70 28.29 1.04
C ILE A 34 -19.32 29.78 1.11
N GLN A 35 -20.16 30.64 0.52
CA GLN A 35 -20.04 32.08 0.71
C GLN A 35 -20.74 32.49 2.00
N ASN A 36 -20.00 33.14 2.90
CA ASN A 36 -20.50 33.63 4.18
C ASN A 36 -21.26 34.96 4.01
N PRO A 37 -22.15 35.33 4.96
CA PRO A 37 -22.92 36.58 4.90
C PRO A 37 -22.09 37.86 4.85
N ASP A 38 -20.83 37.82 5.30
CA ASP A 38 -19.87 38.92 5.27
C ASP A 38 -19.11 39.05 3.93
N GLY A 39 -19.41 38.17 2.96
CA GLY A 39 -18.74 38.11 1.66
C GLY A 39 -17.46 37.29 1.65
N SER A 40 -17.03 36.71 2.78
CA SER A 40 -15.90 35.77 2.84
C SER A 40 -16.29 34.37 2.35
N TYR A 41 -15.30 33.50 2.13
CA TYR A 41 -15.50 32.13 1.68
C TYR A 41 -14.96 31.14 2.71
N SER A 42 -15.70 30.08 2.96
CA SER A 42 -15.31 28.96 3.81
C SER A 42 -15.46 27.63 3.06
N ILE A 43 -14.73 26.61 3.49
CA ILE A 43 -14.92 25.25 3.00
C ILE A 43 -16.13 24.66 3.71
N ASP A 44 -16.93 23.85 3.01
CA ASP A 44 -18.07 23.17 3.62
C ASP A 44 -17.66 22.24 4.78
N ASP A 45 -18.56 22.06 5.74
CA ASP A 45 -18.29 21.28 6.96
C ASP A 45 -17.85 19.85 6.64
N ALA A 46 -18.46 19.18 5.65
CA ALA A 46 -18.13 17.81 5.32
C ALA A 46 -16.72 17.67 4.71
N THR A 47 -16.28 18.67 3.95
CA THR A 47 -14.90 18.73 3.46
C THR A 47 -13.93 19.10 4.57
N SER A 48 -14.30 20.04 5.45
CA SER A 48 -13.51 20.40 6.64
C SER A 48 -13.25 19.18 7.54
N ASP A 49 -14.29 18.39 7.83
CA ASP A 49 -14.19 17.16 8.62
C ASP A 49 -13.25 16.13 7.98
N LYS A 50 -13.34 15.94 6.66
CA LYS A 50 -12.43 15.05 5.92
C LYS A 50 -10.97 15.52 5.99
N ILE A 51 -10.75 16.84 5.95
CA ILE A 51 -9.42 17.43 6.09
C ILE A 51 -8.91 17.20 7.51
N ALA A 52 -9.71 17.50 8.54
CA ALA A 52 -9.34 17.30 9.93
C ALA A 52 -8.99 15.84 10.23
N ASP A 53 -9.82 14.90 9.78
CA ASP A 53 -9.56 13.46 9.89
C ASP A 53 -8.28 13.04 9.11
N ARG A 54 -8.02 13.65 7.94
CA ARG A 54 -6.78 13.41 7.20
C ARG A 54 -5.55 13.92 7.92
N VAL A 55 -5.59 15.12 8.50
CA VAL A 55 -4.51 15.71 9.30
C VAL A 55 -4.25 14.84 10.53
N ASP A 56 -5.30 14.49 11.27
CA ASP A 56 -5.17 13.63 12.45
C ASP A 56 -4.53 12.28 12.13
N ARG A 57 -4.84 11.66 10.98
CA ARG A 57 -4.16 10.43 10.56
C ARG A 57 -2.68 10.61 10.26
N ILE A 58 -2.29 11.75 9.69
CA ILE A 58 -0.89 12.07 9.42
C ILE A 58 -0.14 12.31 10.73
N GLU A 59 -0.76 13.01 11.67
CA GLU A 59 -0.12 13.44 12.92
C GLU A 59 -0.11 12.34 13.98
N HIS A 60 -1.10 11.44 14.02
CA HIS A 60 -1.26 10.54 15.17
C HIS A 60 -1.52 9.08 14.81
N LYS A 61 -2.02 8.77 13.60
CA LYS A 61 -2.50 7.42 13.26
C LYS A 61 -1.74 6.76 12.10
N THR A 62 -0.52 7.19 11.81
CA THR A 62 0.31 6.47 10.84
C THR A 62 0.89 5.23 11.52
N VAL A 63 0.74 4.07 10.87
CA VAL A 63 1.20 2.78 11.35
C VAL A 63 2.45 2.35 10.59
N PHE A 64 3.51 2.01 11.32
CA PHE A 64 4.66 1.26 10.81
C PHE A 64 4.43 -0.24 11.05
N TYR A 65 4.56 -1.03 9.99
CA TYR A 65 4.29 -2.47 10.01
C TYR A 65 5.34 -3.26 9.24
N GLN A 66 5.36 -4.57 9.52
CA GLN A 66 6.06 -5.56 8.74
C GLN A 66 5.09 -6.63 8.22
N LEU A 67 5.41 -7.17 7.05
CA LEU A 67 4.86 -8.43 6.56
C LEU A 67 5.90 -9.52 6.78
N VAL A 68 5.50 -10.58 7.45
CA VAL A 68 6.36 -11.75 7.72
C VAL A 68 5.77 -13.01 7.12
N ALA A 69 6.62 -13.99 6.81
CA ALA A 69 6.17 -15.29 6.33
C ALA A 69 5.31 -16.02 7.38
N ALA A 70 4.08 -16.38 7.01
CA ALA A 70 3.15 -17.12 7.86
C ALA A 70 3.54 -18.60 8.00
N SER A 71 4.27 -19.13 7.02
CA SER A 71 4.91 -20.45 7.05
C SER A 71 6.13 -20.46 6.13
N ASN A 72 6.98 -21.48 6.23
CA ASN A 72 8.13 -21.65 5.35
C ASN A 72 7.66 -21.77 3.88
N GLY A 73 8.27 -21.03 2.96
CA GLY A 73 7.87 -21.10 1.56
C GLY A 73 8.61 -20.17 0.62
N TYR A 74 8.25 -20.24 -0.65
CA TYR A 74 8.75 -19.37 -1.70
C TYR A 74 7.79 -18.19 -1.90
N PHE A 75 8.35 -16.98 -1.88
CA PHE A 75 7.62 -15.74 -2.03
C PHE A 75 8.09 -15.02 -3.28
N ILE A 76 7.19 -14.29 -3.94
CA ILE A 76 7.52 -13.53 -5.14
C ILE A 76 8.52 -12.43 -4.76
N CYS A 77 9.64 -12.36 -5.46
CA CYS A 77 10.66 -11.34 -5.31
C CYS A 77 11.04 -10.81 -6.70
N PRO A 78 10.30 -9.82 -7.23
CA PRO A 78 10.49 -9.35 -8.60
C PRO A 78 11.80 -8.57 -8.80
N LEU A 79 12.41 -8.12 -7.70
CA LEU A 79 13.62 -7.30 -7.70
C LEU A 79 14.83 -8.00 -7.07
N CYS A 80 14.71 -9.29 -6.74
CA CYS A 80 15.85 -10.06 -6.24
C CYS A 80 16.88 -10.26 -7.36
N PRO A 81 18.19 -10.23 -7.03
CA PRO A 81 19.22 -10.63 -7.97
C PRO A 81 18.97 -12.06 -8.51
N PRO A 82 19.33 -12.33 -9.79
CA PRO A 82 19.19 -13.66 -10.37
C PRO A 82 19.95 -14.74 -9.60
N GLU A 83 21.05 -14.40 -8.92
CA GLU A 83 21.83 -15.36 -8.13
C GLU A 83 21.18 -15.65 -6.77
N ALA A 84 20.34 -14.74 -6.28
CA ALA A 84 19.70 -14.81 -4.99
C ALA A 84 18.31 -15.49 -5.05
N SER A 85 17.69 -15.54 -6.23
CA SER A 85 16.33 -16.03 -6.45
C SER A 85 16.27 -17.14 -7.51
N SER A 86 15.17 -17.90 -7.50
CA SER A 86 14.87 -18.88 -8.55
C SER A 86 13.49 -18.54 -9.11
N ASN A 87 13.38 -18.27 -10.42
CA ASN A 87 12.13 -17.85 -11.07
C ASN A 87 11.46 -16.63 -10.40
N ASN A 88 12.24 -15.62 -10.00
CA ASN A 88 11.78 -14.46 -9.24
C ASN A 88 11.09 -14.84 -7.93
N GLN A 89 11.49 -15.96 -7.33
CA GLN A 89 11.03 -16.39 -6.01
C GLN A 89 12.18 -16.50 -5.03
N TYR A 90 11.89 -16.16 -3.79
CA TYR A 90 12.83 -16.12 -2.70
C TYR A 90 12.26 -16.87 -1.50
N PHE A 91 13.07 -17.78 -0.94
CA PHE A 91 12.62 -18.60 0.17
C PHE A 91 12.71 -17.82 1.48
N LEU A 92 11.64 -17.86 2.27
CA LEU A 92 11.59 -17.33 3.63
C LEU A 92 11.18 -18.44 4.61
N ASN A 93 11.82 -18.48 5.77
CA ASN A 93 11.35 -19.26 6.90
C ASN A 93 10.21 -18.53 7.62
N TYR A 94 9.44 -19.27 8.41
CA TYR A 94 8.40 -18.74 9.28
C TYR A 94 8.93 -17.55 10.10
N LYS A 95 8.14 -16.47 10.13
CA LYS A 95 8.45 -15.17 10.76
C LYS A 95 9.58 -14.36 10.12
N GLU A 96 10.24 -14.82 9.07
CA GLU A 96 11.21 -13.97 8.36
C GLU A 96 10.49 -12.85 7.62
N VAL A 97 11.12 -11.68 7.61
CA VAL A 97 10.54 -10.47 7.04
C VAL A 97 10.49 -10.54 5.53
N TYR A 98 9.30 -10.32 4.99
CA TYR A 98 9.07 -10.15 3.57
C TYR A 98 9.11 -8.67 3.16
N LYS A 99 8.54 -7.78 3.98
CA LYS A 99 8.41 -6.35 3.63
C LYS A 99 8.22 -5.47 4.86
N TYR A 100 8.75 -4.25 4.83
CA TYR A 100 8.38 -3.16 5.73
C TYR A 100 7.47 -2.16 5.01
N GLY A 101 6.65 -1.44 5.78
CA GLY A 101 5.86 -0.37 5.22
C GLY A 101 5.20 0.53 6.25
N ILE A 102 4.77 1.70 5.77
CA ILE A 102 3.87 2.59 6.49
C ILE A 102 2.47 2.63 5.86
N THR A 103 1.45 2.89 6.67
CA THR A 103 0.06 3.09 6.20
C THR A 103 -0.69 4.03 7.12
N MET A 104 -1.64 4.79 6.55
CA MET A 104 -2.62 5.61 7.29
C MET A 104 -4.02 5.00 7.23
N ALA A 105 -4.15 3.76 6.76
CA ALA A 105 -5.44 3.08 6.62
C ALA A 105 -5.93 2.54 7.97
N GLU A 106 -7.21 2.77 8.28
CA GLU A 106 -7.84 2.38 9.55
C GLU A 106 -7.92 0.86 9.75
N ASN A 107 -8.08 0.08 8.68
CA ASN A 107 -8.33 -1.38 8.72
C ASN A 107 -7.15 -2.21 8.19
N HIS A 108 -5.92 -1.72 8.41
CA HIS A 108 -4.70 -2.24 7.77
C HIS A 108 -4.66 -2.01 6.25
N ARG A 109 -3.45 -2.10 5.68
CA ARG A 109 -3.26 -1.89 4.24
C ARG A 109 -3.72 -3.07 3.38
N TYR A 110 -3.72 -4.27 3.95
CA TYR A 110 -3.99 -5.52 3.24
C TYR A 110 -5.11 -6.27 3.95
N SER A 111 -6.02 -6.85 3.18
CA SER A 111 -7.07 -7.71 3.72
C SER A 111 -6.50 -9.06 4.21
N GLN A 112 -7.19 -9.70 5.15
CA GLN A 112 -6.80 -11.04 5.64
C GLN A 112 -6.78 -12.09 4.52
N ALA A 113 -7.68 -11.97 3.53
CA ALA A 113 -7.72 -12.86 2.37
C ALA A 113 -6.47 -12.70 1.48
N GLU A 114 -5.99 -11.48 1.28
CA GLU A 114 -4.75 -11.22 0.53
C GLU A 114 -3.53 -11.77 1.26
N LEU A 115 -3.44 -11.51 2.57
CA LEU A 115 -2.35 -11.99 3.42
C LEU A 115 -2.29 -13.52 3.43
N ALA A 116 -3.43 -14.19 3.60
CA ALA A 116 -3.53 -15.65 3.53
C ALA A 116 -3.11 -16.19 2.16
N ARG A 117 -3.59 -15.57 1.06
CA ARG A 117 -3.20 -15.95 -0.31
C ARG A 117 -1.70 -15.83 -0.56
N TRP A 118 -1.04 -14.84 0.05
CA TRP A 118 0.39 -14.63 -0.09
C TRP A 118 1.22 -15.38 0.97
N ASN A 119 0.59 -16.15 1.86
CA ASN A 119 1.24 -16.81 2.99
C ASN A 119 2.01 -15.82 3.89
N LEU A 120 1.45 -14.63 4.10
CA LEU A 120 2.04 -13.56 4.91
C LEU A 120 1.17 -13.24 6.12
N ARG A 121 1.80 -12.67 7.15
CA ARG A 121 1.14 -12.07 8.30
C ARG A 121 1.47 -10.60 8.39
N TYR A 122 0.48 -9.79 8.72
CA TYR A 122 0.65 -8.37 9.02
C TYR A 122 0.96 -8.21 10.51
N GLU A 123 2.04 -7.52 10.82
CA GLU A 123 2.42 -7.21 12.20
C GLU A 123 2.67 -5.71 12.33
N GLN A 124 1.85 -5.06 13.14
CA GLN A 124 2.05 -3.67 13.52
C GLN A 124 3.23 -3.58 14.49
N ILE A 125 4.18 -2.71 14.20
CA ILE A 125 5.39 -2.50 15.00
C ILE A 125 5.27 -1.22 15.82
N ALA A 126 4.78 -0.14 15.22
CA ALA A 126 4.59 1.14 15.88
C ALA A 126 3.43 1.94 15.28
N ILE A 127 2.95 2.94 16.03
CA ILE A 127 1.97 3.93 15.58
C ILE A 127 2.41 5.32 16.06
N GLY A 128 2.25 6.33 15.21
CA GLY A 128 2.60 7.71 15.53
C GLY A 128 2.42 8.65 14.35
N ASN A 129 3.19 9.74 14.33
CA ASN A 129 3.15 10.67 13.21
C ASN A 129 3.86 10.10 11.97
N TYR A 130 3.49 10.60 10.80
CA TYR A 130 4.00 10.11 9.52
C TYR A 130 5.52 10.16 9.42
N THR A 131 6.13 11.25 9.89
CA THR A 131 7.58 11.46 9.80
C THR A 131 8.35 10.43 10.64
N GLU A 132 7.91 10.17 11.87
CA GLU A 132 8.49 9.16 12.75
C GLU A 132 8.40 7.77 12.14
N MET A 133 7.23 7.40 11.59
CA MET A 133 7.03 6.09 10.99
C MET A 133 7.87 5.92 9.72
N LEU A 134 8.05 6.99 8.93
CA LEU A 134 8.93 6.98 7.77
C LEU A 134 10.40 6.81 8.19
N ILE A 135 10.85 7.49 9.25
CA ILE A 135 12.20 7.30 9.80
C ILE A 135 12.40 5.83 10.20
N LEU A 136 11.44 5.23 10.91
CA LEU A 136 11.50 3.81 11.28
C LEU A 136 11.56 2.88 10.06
N GLU A 137 10.70 3.09 9.06
CA GLU A 137 10.72 2.31 7.81
C GLU A 137 12.09 2.39 7.14
N THR A 138 12.64 3.59 7.01
CA THR A 138 13.95 3.83 6.39
C THR A 138 15.09 3.18 7.17
N THR A 139 15.10 3.29 8.50
CA THR A 139 16.09 2.66 9.36
C THR A 139 16.05 1.13 9.25
N PHE A 140 14.86 0.53 9.38
CA PHE A 140 14.71 -0.93 9.28
C PHE A 140 15.09 -1.46 7.89
N MET A 141 14.73 -0.73 6.83
CA MET A 141 15.14 -1.06 5.47
C MET A 141 16.66 -0.98 5.29
N ALA A 142 17.32 0.05 5.85
CA ALA A 142 18.76 0.25 5.76
C ALA A 142 19.56 -0.79 6.56
N GLU A 143 19.03 -1.26 7.68
CA GLU A 143 19.68 -2.26 8.54
C GLU A 143 19.46 -3.70 8.11
N TYR A 144 18.47 -3.96 7.24
CA TYR A 144 18.13 -5.30 6.75
C TYR A 144 19.32 -6.18 6.30
N PRO A 145 20.35 -5.65 5.59
CA PRO A 145 21.53 -6.43 5.23
C PRO A 145 22.20 -7.14 6.42
N LEU A 146 22.10 -6.53 7.61
CA LEU A 146 22.73 -6.96 8.85
C LEU A 146 21.82 -7.84 9.72
N TYR A 147 20.59 -8.12 9.28
CA TYR A 147 19.64 -8.90 10.08
C TYR A 147 20.09 -10.35 10.21
N PRO A 148 19.93 -11.00 11.38
CA PRO A 148 20.39 -12.37 11.61
C PRO A 148 19.87 -13.38 10.56
N ASP A 149 18.60 -13.26 10.16
CA ASP A 149 17.98 -14.14 9.16
C ASP A 149 18.61 -13.96 7.77
N ASN A 150 19.02 -12.75 7.41
CA ASN A 150 19.72 -12.48 6.16
C ASN A 150 21.19 -12.95 6.24
N LEU A 151 21.87 -12.70 7.36
CA LEU A 151 23.27 -13.10 7.56
C LEU A 151 23.47 -14.62 7.60
N ARG A 152 22.49 -15.38 8.08
CA ARG A 152 22.51 -16.86 8.07
C ARG A 152 22.48 -17.45 6.65
N ARG A 153 22.13 -16.67 5.63
CA ARG A 153 22.04 -17.14 4.24
C ARG A 153 23.43 -17.21 3.59
N PRO A 154 23.60 -18.09 2.58
CA PRO A 154 24.77 -18.05 1.71
C PRO A 154 24.98 -16.65 1.12
N ILE A 155 26.22 -16.20 0.96
CA ILE A 155 26.57 -14.84 0.50
C ILE A 155 25.78 -14.45 -0.75
N LYS A 156 25.71 -15.33 -1.76
CA LYS A 156 24.98 -15.09 -3.02
C LYS A 156 23.46 -14.91 -2.85
N ARG A 157 22.90 -15.32 -1.72
CA ARG A 157 21.47 -15.20 -1.40
C ARG A 157 21.17 -14.09 -0.40
N ARG A 158 22.17 -13.38 0.13
CA ARG A 158 21.91 -12.24 1.01
C ARG A 158 21.33 -11.09 0.19
N LEU A 159 20.29 -10.44 0.72
CA LEU A 159 19.65 -9.31 0.03
C LEU A 159 20.00 -7.99 0.74
N ILE A 160 20.00 -6.91 -0.04
CA ILE A 160 20.18 -5.54 0.49
C ILE A 160 18.89 -5.06 1.16
N THR A 161 17.74 -5.47 0.64
CA THR A 161 16.42 -5.12 1.16
C THR A 161 15.55 -6.38 1.31
N PRO A 162 14.46 -6.34 2.10
CA PRO A 162 13.50 -7.42 2.15
C PRO A 162 12.97 -7.79 0.75
N PRO A 163 12.66 -9.07 0.49
CA PRO A 163 12.31 -9.55 -0.86
C PRO A 163 11.06 -8.91 -1.46
N GLY A 164 10.09 -8.52 -0.63
CA GLY A 164 8.87 -7.84 -1.04
C GLY A 164 8.99 -6.32 -1.14
N SER A 165 10.16 -5.76 -0.86
CA SER A 165 10.42 -4.32 -0.90
C SER A 165 11.02 -3.88 -2.25
N GLY A 166 10.77 -2.61 -2.60
CA GLY A 166 11.46 -1.96 -3.72
C GLY A 166 12.96 -1.79 -3.46
N THR A 167 13.74 -1.60 -4.53
CA THR A 167 15.20 -1.31 -4.44
C THR A 167 15.51 0.13 -4.04
N ARG A 168 14.50 1.01 -3.96
CA ARG A 168 14.68 2.41 -3.56
C ARG A 168 14.29 2.58 -2.10
N LEU A 169 15.27 2.99 -1.29
CA LEU A 169 14.99 3.73 -0.05
C LEU A 169 14.22 4.99 -0.47
N ARG A 170 13.12 5.28 0.22
CA ARG A 170 12.26 6.43 -0.07
C ARG A 170 12.81 7.69 0.60
#